data_AF-A0A800K073-F1
#
_entry.id   AF-A0A800K073-F1
#
_cell.length_a   1.000
_cell.length_b   1.000
_cell.length_c   1.000
_cell.angle_alpha   90.00
_cell.angle_beta   90.00
_cell.angle_gamma   90.00
#
_symmetry.space_group_name_H-M   'P 1'
#
loop_
_entity.id
_entity.type
_entity.pdbx_description
1 polymer ?
#
loop_
_entity_poly.entity_id
_entity_poly.type
_entity_poly.pdbx_seq_one_letter_code
_entity_poly.pdbx_strand_id
1 'polypeptide(L)'
;GGQTADIVGILREREVDVMISYLPVGSEDATKWYVEQALAAGVGFVNCIPVFIAREPYWQKRFEDRGVPIVGDDIKSQVGATIVHRVLTRLFEDRGVQLDRTYQLNFGGNTDFLNMLERNRLISKKISKTAAVKSQLEQEIKTDDVHIGPSDHVPWLQDRKWAYIRLEGTSFGDVPLNVELKLEVHDSPNSAGVAVDAIRCAKIAMDNGISGAIQAPSAYFMKSPPVQYTDDEARQMVELFAGGEMNPENNFTPRKFSGVADAQQVAGD
;
A
#
# COMPACT_ATOMS: atom_id res chain seq x y z
N GLY A 1 -21.61 0.52 -30.37
CA GLY A 1 -21.38 0.20 -28.94
C GLY A 1 -22.28 -0.96 -28.59
N GLY A 2 -21.75 -2.00 -27.94
CA GLY A 2 -22.56 -3.11 -27.43
C GLY A 2 -23.34 -2.71 -26.17
N GLN A 3 -24.30 -3.54 -25.76
CA GLN A 3 -24.97 -3.38 -24.46
C GLN A 3 -23.96 -3.52 -23.33
N THR A 4 -24.10 -2.69 -22.29
CA THR A 4 -23.34 -2.81 -21.06
C THR A 4 -23.68 -4.13 -20.39
N ALA A 5 -22.67 -4.89 -19.96
CA ALA A 5 -22.88 -6.16 -19.27
C ALA A 5 -23.52 -5.93 -17.89
N ASP A 6 -24.44 -6.81 -17.49
CA ASP A 6 -24.99 -6.86 -16.13
C ASP A 6 -23.96 -7.51 -15.20
N ILE A 7 -23.08 -6.68 -14.63
CA ILE A 7 -22.00 -7.15 -13.74
C ILE A 7 -22.57 -7.80 -12.48
N VAL A 8 -23.64 -7.26 -11.91
CA VAL A 8 -24.27 -7.83 -10.70
C VAL A 8 -24.82 -9.22 -11.00
N GLY A 9 -25.52 -9.38 -12.13
CA GLY A 9 -26.00 -10.67 -12.61
C GLY A 9 -24.87 -11.68 -12.80
N ILE A 10 -23.79 -11.28 -13.47
CA ILE A 10 -22.62 -12.14 -13.72
C ILE A 10 -21.94 -12.57 -12.41
N LEU A 11 -21.76 -11.65 -11.45
CA LEU A 11 -21.11 -11.97 -10.17
C LEU A 11 -21.94 -12.98 -9.37
N ARG A 12 -23.27 -12.84 -9.37
CA ARG A 12 -24.19 -13.77 -8.70
C ARG A 12 -24.27 -15.12 -9.40
N GLU A 13 -24.39 -15.14 -10.73
CA GLU A 13 -24.45 -16.37 -11.53
C GLU A 13 -23.18 -17.23 -11.35
N ARG A 14 -22.03 -16.57 -11.23
CA ARG A 14 -20.73 -17.23 -11.05
C ARG A 14 -20.35 -17.50 -9.60
N GLU A 15 -21.24 -17.20 -8.65
CA GLU A 15 -21.00 -17.41 -7.22
C GLU A 15 -19.67 -16.78 -6.76
N VAL A 16 -19.38 -15.56 -7.22
CA VAL A 16 -18.12 -14.89 -6.93
C VAL A 16 -18.10 -14.42 -5.49
N ASP A 17 -17.10 -14.87 -4.72
CA ASP A 17 -16.90 -14.38 -3.34
C ASP A 17 -16.17 -13.03 -3.30
N VAL A 18 -15.07 -12.91 -4.06
CA VAL A 18 -14.18 -11.75 -3.99
C VAL A 18 -13.88 -11.22 -5.38
N MET A 19 -14.04 -9.90 -5.56
CA MET A 19 -13.65 -9.17 -6.77
C MET A 19 -12.35 -8.41 -6.51
N ILE A 20 -11.41 -8.50 -7.45
CA ILE A 20 -10.12 -7.80 -7.41
C ILE A 20 -10.05 -6.73 -8.50
N SER A 21 -9.61 -5.53 -8.13
CA SER A 21 -9.46 -4.40 -9.06
C SER A 21 -8.00 -4.15 -9.42
N TYR A 22 -7.66 -4.39 -10.69
CA TYR A 22 -6.41 -4.01 -11.35
C TYR A 22 -6.64 -3.03 -12.50
N LEU A 23 -7.62 -2.13 -12.35
CA LEU A 23 -7.87 -1.09 -13.33
C LEU A 23 -6.61 -0.21 -13.52
N PRO A 24 -6.46 0.45 -14.69
CA PRO A 24 -5.38 1.39 -14.88
C PRO A 24 -5.38 2.49 -13.81
N VAL A 25 -4.18 2.95 -13.43
CA VAL A 25 -4.04 4.08 -12.50
C VAL A 25 -4.83 5.29 -13.02
N GLY A 26 -5.60 5.93 -12.13
CA GLY A 26 -6.43 7.09 -12.43
C GLY A 26 -7.85 6.76 -12.93
N SER A 27 -8.24 5.49 -12.94
CA SER A 27 -9.61 5.05 -13.22
C SER A 27 -10.54 5.22 -12.00
N GLU A 28 -10.65 6.43 -11.46
CA GLU A 28 -11.41 6.71 -10.22
C GLU A 28 -12.90 6.39 -10.36
N ASP A 29 -13.58 6.98 -11.35
CA ASP A 29 -15.02 6.77 -11.58
C ASP A 29 -15.34 5.29 -11.87
N ALA A 30 -14.49 4.63 -12.66
CA ALA A 30 -14.64 3.21 -12.96
C ALA A 30 -14.45 2.35 -11.70
N THR A 31 -13.48 2.68 -10.84
CA THR A 31 -13.25 1.96 -9.58
C THR A 31 -14.47 2.08 -8.68
N LYS A 32 -14.95 3.30 -8.46
CA LYS A 32 -16.16 3.56 -7.66
C LYS A 32 -17.36 2.81 -8.25
N TRP A 33 -17.53 2.81 -9.57
CA TRP A 33 -18.60 2.08 -10.25
C TRP A 33 -18.51 0.56 -10.03
N TYR A 34 -17.32 -0.05 -10.13
CA TYR A 34 -17.13 -1.48 -9.85
C TYR A 34 -17.34 -1.82 -8.37
N VAL A 35 -16.93 -0.95 -7.45
CA VAL A 35 -17.21 -1.09 -6.01
C VAL A 35 -18.72 -1.16 -5.77
N GLU A 36 -19.51 -0.28 -6.42
CA GLU A 36 -20.99 -0.35 -6.36
C GLU A 36 -21.53 -1.70 -6.83
N GLN A 37 -20.97 -2.26 -7.91
CA GLN A 37 -21.42 -3.56 -8.42
C GLN A 37 -21.10 -4.69 -7.43
N ALA A 38 -19.92 -4.66 -6.79
CA ALA A 38 -19.53 -5.61 -5.75
C ALA A 38 -20.49 -5.55 -4.55
N LEU A 39 -20.77 -4.34 -4.06
CA LEU A 39 -21.69 -4.09 -2.94
C LEU A 39 -23.13 -4.52 -3.27
N ALA A 40 -23.58 -4.33 -4.52
CA ALA A 40 -24.88 -4.79 -4.99
C ALA A 40 -24.97 -6.32 -5.10
N ALA A 41 -23.86 -6.98 -5.46
CA ALA A 41 -23.79 -8.43 -5.59
C ALA A 41 -23.54 -9.16 -4.26
N GLY A 42 -23.06 -8.46 -3.21
CA GLY A 42 -22.69 -9.09 -1.93
C GLY A 42 -21.30 -9.72 -1.96
N VAL A 43 -20.38 -9.12 -2.71
CA VAL A 43 -19.05 -9.65 -3.00
C VAL A 43 -18.00 -8.81 -2.26
N GLY A 44 -17.03 -9.47 -1.61
CA GLY A 44 -15.88 -8.81 -1.02
C GLY A 44 -14.97 -8.16 -2.06
N PHE A 45 -14.19 -7.15 -1.68
CA PHE A 45 -13.40 -6.37 -2.64
C PHE A 45 -11.92 -6.26 -2.27
N VAL A 46 -11.04 -6.42 -3.26
CA VAL A 46 -9.60 -6.15 -3.11
C VAL A 46 -9.21 -5.04 -4.08
N ASN A 47 -8.82 -3.89 -3.53
CA ASN A 47 -8.47 -2.71 -4.32
C ASN A 47 -6.96 -2.58 -4.50
N CYS A 48 -6.43 -3.01 -5.65
CA CYS A 48 -4.99 -3.00 -5.91
C CYS A 48 -4.47 -1.67 -6.46
N ILE A 49 -5.33 -0.68 -6.70
CA ILE A 49 -4.98 0.56 -7.40
C ILE A 49 -5.02 1.77 -6.46
N PRO A 50 -4.34 2.89 -6.78
CA PRO A 50 -4.27 4.07 -5.90
C PRO A 50 -5.49 4.97 -6.02
N VAL A 51 -6.68 4.39 -5.85
CA VAL A 51 -7.95 5.11 -5.66
C VAL A 51 -8.40 4.83 -4.24
N PHE A 52 -8.67 5.88 -3.46
CA PHE A 52 -9.03 5.71 -2.06
C PHE A 52 -10.46 5.19 -1.94
N ILE A 53 -10.61 3.99 -1.38
CA ILE A 53 -11.88 3.33 -1.09
C ILE A 53 -11.81 2.82 0.34
N ALA A 54 -10.95 1.85 0.63
CA ALA A 54 -10.85 1.25 1.96
C ALA A 54 -10.46 2.29 3.03
N ARG A 55 -9.66 3.29 2.67
CA ARG A 55 -9.28 4.39 3.58
C ARG A 55 -10.42 5.39 3.86
N GLU A 56 -11.41 5.51 2.98
CA GLU A 56 -12.42 6.57 3.09
C GLU A 56 -13.60 6.14 3.98
N PRO A 57 -13.96 6.92 5.02
CA PRO A 57 -15.06 6.57 5.93
C PRO A 57 -16.40 6.33 5.22
N TYR A 58 -16.65 7.06 4.12
CA TYR A 58 -17.86 6.86 3.31
C TYR A 58 -17.96 5.44 2.77
N TRP A 59 -16.89 4.91 2.17
CA TRP A 59 -16.90 3.58 1.60
C TRP A 59 -16.85 2.50 2.66
N GLN A 60 -16.05 2.68 3.73
CA GLN A 60 -16.00 1.76 4.87
C GLN A 60 -17.40 1.45 5.39
N LYS A 61 -18.20 2.49 5.68
CA LYS A 61 -19.57 2.34 6.14
C LYS A 61 -20.44 1.56 5.15
N ARG A 62 -20.25 1.75 3.85
CA ARG A 62 -21.05 1.03 2.84
C ARG A 62 -20.70 -0.46 2.75
N PHE A 63 -19.44 -0.82 2.95
CA PHE A 63 -19.02 -2.22 3.07
C PHE A 63 -19.59 -2.85 4.35
N GLU A 64 -19.57 -2.11 5.47
CA GLU A 64 -20.20 -2.52 6.73
C GLU A 64 -21.72 -2.75 6.58
N ASP A 65 -22.44 -1.77 6.02
CA ASP A 65 -23.90 -1.81 5.80
C ASP A 65 -24.33 -2.97 4.89
N ARG A 66 -23.44 -3.40 3.99
CA ARG A 66 -23.67 -4.54 3.08
C ARG A 66 -23.13 -5.87 3.59
N GLY A 67 -22.50 -5.89 4.76
CA GLY A 67 -21.98 -7.11 5.36
C GLY A 67 -20.83 -7.76 4.57
N VAL A 68 -20.06 -6.97 3.81
CA VAL A 68 -18.95 -7.48 2.98
C VAL A 68 -17.62 -6.78 3.30
N PRO A 69 -16.48 -7.47 3.14
CA PRO A 69 -15.18 -6.90 3.45
C PRO A 69 -14.54 -6.15 2.27
N ILE A 70 -13.64 -5.22 2.58
CA ILE A 70 -12.68 -4.65 1.64
C ILE A 70 -11.25 -4.72 2.19
N VAL A 71 -10.29 -5.09 1.32
CA VAL A 71 -8.86 -4.94 1.55
C VAL A 71 -8.32 -3.91 0.56
N GLY A 72 -7.72 -2.83 1.05
CA GLY A 72 -7.24 -1.72 0.21
C GLY A 72 -6.50 -0.62 1.00
N ASP A 73 -5.86 0.35 0.38
CA ASP A 73 -5.78 0.60 -1.07
C ASP A 73 -4.32 0.63 -1.59
N ASP A 74 -4.15 0.39 -2.90
CA ASP A 74 -2.86 0.34 -3.61
C ASP A 74 -1.95 -0.83 -3.17
N ILE A 75 -1.92 -1.92 -3.93
CA ILE A 75 -1.23 -3.16 -3.52
C ILE A 75 0.29 -2.95 -3.38
N LYS A 76 0.88 -3.54 -2.33
CA LYS A 76 2.33 -3.65 -2.17
C LYS A 76 2.90 -4.72 -3.11
N SER A 77 4.20 -4.63 -3.34
CA SER A 77 4.98 -5.70 -3.96
C SER A 77 5.69 -6.50 -2.86
N GLN A 78 6.03 -7.77 -3.10
CA GLN A 78 6.78 -8.61 -2.16
C GLN A 78 8.11 -7.94 -1.80
N VAL A 79 8.93 -7.60 -2.80
CA VAL A 79 10.16 -6.84 -2.62
C VAL A 79 10.22 -5.73 -3.66
N GLY A 80 9.76 -4.55 -3.26
CA GLY A 80 9.81 -3.33 -4.07
C GLY A 80 10.92 -2.37 -3.64
N ALA A 81 11.19 -1.37 -4.47
CA ALA A 81 12.16 -0.33 -4.15
C ALA A 81 11.82 0.41 -2.84
N THR A 82 10.53 0.66 -2.58
CA THR A 82 10.07 1.36 -1.37
C THR A 82 10.40 0.60 -0.08
N ILE A 83 10.15 -0.72 -0.02
CA ILE A 83 10.42 -1.50 1.19
C ILE A 83 11.93 -1.66 1.41
N VAL A 84 12.71 -1.88 0.35
CA VAL A 84 14.18 -1.95 0.45
C VAL A 84 14.76 -0.64 0.97
N HIS A 85 14.31 0.50 0.40
CA HIS A 85 14.75 1.81 0.84
C HIS A 85 14.40 2.04 2.32
N ARG A 86 13.15 1.77 2.71
CA ARG A 86 12.67 1.88 4.09
C ARG A 86 13.53 1.07 5.07
N VAL A 87 13.79 -0.21 4.78
CA VAL A 87 14.59 -1.09 5.64
C VAL A 87 16.01 -0.57 5.80
N LEU A 88 16.63 -0.09 4.73
CA LEU A 88 17.98 0.49 4.78
C LEU A 88 18.01 1.80 5.58
N THR A 89 17.02 2.66 5.38
CA THR A 89 16.85 3.91 6.14
C THR A 89 16.67 3.63 7.63
N ARG A 90 15.84 2.65 7.99
CA ARG A 90 15.64 2.26 9.39
C ARG A 90 16.91 1.63 9.99
N LEU A 91 17.64 0.85 9.22
CA LEU A 91 18.93 0.30 9.65
C LEU A 91 19.95 1.40 9.97
N PHE A 92 19.97 2.52 9.23
CA PHE A 92 20.83 3.65 9.57
C PHE A 92 20.45 4.21 10.95
N GLU A 93 19.16 4.48 11.14
CA GLU A 93 18.62 5.02 12.38
C GLU A 93 18.87 4.11 13.60
N ASP A 94 18.52 2.82 13.50
CA ASP A 94 18.70 1.83 14.57
C ASP A 94 20.17 1.64 14.97
N ARG A 95 21.11 2.02 14.10
CA ARG A 95 22.56 1.95 14.33
C ARG A 95 23.19 3.30 14.67
N GLY A 96 22.39 4.35 14.84
CA GLY A 96 22.85 5.70 15.18
C GLY A 96 23.59 6.40 14.05
N VAL A 97 23.33 6.02 12.79
CA VAL A 97 23.85 6.70 11.60
C VAL A 97 22.81 7.74 11.18
N GLN A 98 23.20 9.01 11.14
CA GLN A 98 22.34 10.07 10.65
C GLN A 98 22.20 9.95 9.12
N LEU A 99 20.99 9.93 8.59
CA LEU A 99 20.75 9.95 7.15
C LEU A 99 20.70 11.42 6.68
N ASP A 100 21.64 11.81 5.82
CA ASP A 100 21.79 13.19 5.35
C ASP A 100 21.05 13.42 4.03
N ARG A 101 21.21 12.51 3.05
CA ARG A 101 20.60 12.60 1.73
C ARG A 101 20.21 11.22 1.22
N THR A 102 19.14 11.18 0.42
CA THR A 102 18.75 9.94 -0.25
C THR A 102 18.03 10.17 -1.57
N TYR A 103 18.21 9.26 -2.52
CA TYR A 103 17.34 9.16 -3.67
C TYR A 103 16.88 7.72 -3.95
N GLN A 104 15.74 7.62 -4.62
CA GLN A 104 15.23 6.40 -5.23
C GLN A 104 14.70 6.72 -6.64
N LEU A 105 15.46 6.30 -7.64
CA LEU A 105 15.16 6.46 -9.06
C LEU A 105 14.56 5.17 -9.59
N ASN A 106 13.36 5.22 -10.19
CA ASN A 106 12.66 4.02 -10.68
C ASN A 106 12.47 4.08 -12.20
N PHE A 107 12.83 3.01 -12.90
CA PHE A 107 12.68 2.84 -14.34
C PHE A 107 11.77 1.63 -14.62
N GLY A 108 10.99 1.69 -15.69
CA GLY A 108 10.18 0.55 -16.14
C GLY A 108 9.76 0.67 -17.59
N GLY A 109 9.31 -0.44 -18.18
CA GLY A 109 8.93 -0.50 -19.60
C GLY A 109 7.44 -0.73 -19.87
N ASN A 110 6.65 -1.01 -18.84
CA ASN A 110 5.23 -1.32 -19.00
C ASN A 110 4.36 -0.06 -19.14
N THR A 111 3.10 -0.25 -19.51
CA THR A 111 2.13 0.83 -19.70
C THR A 111 1.78 1.54 -18.39
N ASP A 112 1.91 0.88 -17.23
CA ASP A 112 1.76 1.54 -15.92
C ASP A 112 2.83 2.63 -15.73
N PHE A 113 4.09 2.34 -16.07
CA PHE A 113 5.17 3.34 -16.04
C PHE A 113 4.93 4.49 -17.01
N LEU A 114 4.44 4.19 -18.22
CA LEU A 114 4.09 5.22 -19.19
C LEU A 114 2.98 6.14 -18.67
N ASN A 115 1.93 5.57 -18.09
CA ASN A 115 0.84 6.31 -17.43
C ASN A 115 1.33 7.14 -16.24
N MET A 116 2.43 6.73 -15.59
CA MET A 116 3.02 7.42 -14.45
C MET A 116 3.88 8.64 -14.83
N LEU A 117 4.36 8.74 -16.07
CA LEU A 117 5.14 9.90 -16.56
C LEU A 117 4.26 11.10 -16.95
N GLU A 118 2.95 10.92 -17.11
CA GLU A 118 2.03 12.02 -17.38
C GLU A 118 2.04 13.03 -16.21
N ARG A 119 2.55 14.23 -16.50
CA ARG A 119 3.00 15.25 -15.52
C ARG A 119 1.97 15.67 -14.47
N ASN A 120 0.67 15.57 -14.76
CA ASN A 120 -0.39 15.96 -13.82
C ASN A 120 -0.57 14.96 -12.65
N ARG A 121 -0.05 13.73 -12.76
CA ARG A 121 -0.20 12.66 -11.75
C ARG A 121 1.03 12.44 -10.88
N LEU A 122 2.15 13.12 -11.18
CA LEU A 122 3.42 13.01 -10.45
C LEU A 122 3.34 13.55 -9.02
N ILE A 123 2.47 14.55 -8.76
CA ILE A 123 2.39 15.24 -7.47
C ILE A 123 1.89 14.28 -6.37
N SER A 124 0.74 13.63 -6.58
CA SER A 124 0.14 12.73 -5.58
C SER A 124 1.04 11.53 -5.24
N LYS A 125 1.76 10.98 -6.23
CA LYS A 125 2.67 9.85 -6.01
C LYS A 125 4.02 10.26 -5.41
N LYS A 126 4.57 11.43 -5.75
CA LYS A 126 5.76 11.96 -5.07
C LYS A 126 5.47 12.15 -3.58
N ILE A 127 4.32 12.75 -3.25
CA ILE A 127 3.86 12.92 -1.86
C ILE A 127 3.75 11.55 -1.16
N SER A 128 3.04 10.59 -1.76
CA SER A 128 2.79 9.29 -1.13
C SER A 128 4.08 8.46 -0.93
N LYS A 129 5.02 8.51 -1.86
CA LYS A 129 6.29 7.76 -1.75
C LYS A 129 7.28 8.42 -0.81
N THR A 130 7.39 9.74 -0.83
CA THR A 130 8.20 10.48 0.14
C THR A 130 7.64 10.29 1.54
N ALA A 131 6.32 10.34 1.72
CA ALA A 131 5.66 10.09 2.99
C ALA A 131 5.93 8.67 3.52
N ALA A 132 5.92 7.65 2.65
CA ALA A 132 6.16 6.25 3.04
C ALA A 132 7.60 5.95 3.52
N VAL A 133 8.58 6.81 3.22
CA VAL A 133 9.95 6.74 3.76
C VAL A 133 10.08 7.64 4.98
N LYS A 134 9.52 8.86 4.93
CA LYS A 134 9.54 9.78 6.09
C LYS A 134 8.77 9.24 7.29
N SER A 135 7.67 8.51 7.09
CA SER A 135 6.85 7.95 8.16
C SER A 135 7.55 6.87 8.99
N GLN A 136 8.80 6.55 8.68
CA GLN A 136 9.58 5.49 9.33
C GLN A 136 10.84 6.04 10.01
N LEU A 137 11.06 7.36 9.92
CA LEU A 137 12.15 8.07 10.56
C LEU A 137 11.60 8.82 11.76
N GLU A 138 12.28 8.73 12.90
CA GLU A 138 12.03 9.53 14.10
C GLU A 138 12.61 10.94 13.95
N GLN A 139 13.67 11.11 13.14
CA GLN A 139 14.27 12.41 12.82
C GLN A 139 13.84 12.94 11.45
N GLU A 140 13.44 14.22 11.41
CA GLU A 140 13.01 14.86 10.17
C GLU A 140 14.18 15.15 9.23
N ILE A 141 14.14 14.57 8.03
CA ILE A 141 15.01 14.94 6.89
C ILE A 141 14.33 16.04 6.07
N LYS A 142 15.10 17.06 5.69
CA LYS A 142 14.63 18.13 4.81
C LYS A 142 14.13 17.53 3.50
N THR A 143 12.99 18.04 3.03
CA THR A 143 12.33 17.49 1.82
C THR A 143 13.20 17.57 0.57
N ASP A 144 14.07 18.58 0.47
CA ASP A 144 14.95 18.75 -0.69
C ASP A 144 16.10 17.73 -0.72
N ASP A 145 16.41 17.10 0.41
CA ASP A 145 17.43 16.06 0.55
C ASP A 145 16.89 14.65 0.27
N VAL A 146 15.59 14.53 -0.09
CA VAL A 146 14.90 13.27 -0.40
C VAL A 146 14.28 13.32 -1.80
N HIS A 147 14.83 12.54 -2.74
CA HIS A 147 14.30 12.45 -4.10
C HIS A 147 13.74 11.07 -4.42
N ILE A 148 12.40 10.93 -4.47
CA ILE A 148 11.74 9.64 -4.76
C ILE A 148 10.68 9.83 -5.83
N GLY A 149 10.75 9.06 -6.92
CA GLY A 149 9.77 9.14 -8.00
C GLY A 149 10.01 8.16 -9.15
N PRO A 150 9.05 8.02 -10.09
CA PRO A 150 9.34 7.47 -11.41
C PRO A 150 10.36 8.38 -12.12
N SER A 151 11.39 7.77 -12.70
CA SER A 151 12.49 8.49 -13.33
C SER A 151 12.36 8.49 -14.84
N ASP A 152 12.10 7.33 -15.45
CA ASP A 152 11.96 7.24 -16.91
C ASP A 152 11.20 5.99 -17.37
N HIS A 153 10.76 5.99 -18.63
CA HIS A 153 10.19 4.85 -19.34
C HIS A 153 11.22 4.30 -20.32
N VAL A 154 11.56 3.03 -20.15
CA VAL A 154 12.57 2.34 -20.97
C VAL A 154 11.89 1.15 -21.64
N PRO A 155 11.46 1.27 -22.92
CA PRO A 155 10.55 0.31 -23.55
C PRO A 155 11.01 -1.15 -23.52
N TRP A 156 12.32 -1.39 -23.66
CA TRP A 156 12.88 -2.74 -23.69
C TRP A 156 12.93 -3.43 -22.31
N LEU A 157 12.65 -2.70 -21.22
CA LEU A 157 12.47 -3.32 -19.91
C LEU A 157 11.19 -4.16 -19.86
N GLN A 158 10.18 -3.86 -20.68
CA GLN A 158 8.87 -4.53 -20.64
C GLN A 158 8.30 -4.49 -19.21
N ASP A 159 7.94 -5.64 -18.61
CA ASP A 159 7.45 -5.71 -17.23
C ASP A 159 8.56 -5.62 -16.16
N ARG A 160 9.84 -5.55 -16.57
CA ARG A 160 10.93 -5.32 -15.61
C ARG A 160 10.90 -3.89 -15.10
N LYS A 161 11.27 -3.78 -13.84
CA LYS A 161 11.40 -2.53 -13.11
C LYS A 161 12.75 -2.50 -12.43
N TRP A 162 13.46 -1.41 -12.66
CA TRP A 162 14.75 -1.16 -12.04
C TRP A 162 14.61 -0.03 -11.05
N ALA A 163 15.29 -0.13 -9.92
CA ALA A 163 15.43 0.97 -8.99
C ALA A 163 16.89 1.16 -8.60
N TYR A 164 17.35 2.41 -8.63
CA TYR A 164 18.62 2.83 -8.06
C TYR A 164 18.32 3.59 -6.78
N ILE A 165 18.88 3.11 -5.67
CA ILE A 165 18.67 3.66 -4.34
C ILE A 165 20.03 4.09 -3.81
N ARG A 166 20.12 5.31 -3.32
CA ARG A 166 21.33 5.83 -2.68
C ARG A 166 20.97 6.44 -1.34
N LEU A 167 21.73 6.08 -0.31
CA LEU A 167 21.66 6.66 1.02
C LEU A 167 23.05 7.22 1.34
N GLU A 168 23.08 8.49 1.75
CA GLU A 168 24.27 9.16 2.26
C GLU A 168 24.01 9.52 3.71
N GLY A 169 24.89 9.09 4.61
CA GLY A 169 24.77 9.39 6.01
C GLY A 169 26.10 9.69 6.67
N THR A 170 26.02 10.14 7.92
CA THR A 170 27.14 10.49 8.77
C THR A 170 27.17 9.55 9.97
N SER A 171 28.30 8.87 10.15
CA SER A 171 28.54 7.90 11.22
C SER A 171 29.44 8.47 12.32
N PHE A 172 29.86 7.62 13.26
CA PHE A 172 30.70 8.02 14.38
C PHE A 172 31.94 8.83 13.95
N GLY A 173 32.17 9.97 14.61
CA GLY A 173 33.30 10.86 14.32
C GLY A 173 33.12 11.70 13.05
N ASP A 174 31.87 11.99 12.68
CA ASP A 174 31.50 12.74 11.47
C ASP A 174 32.04 12.10 10.17
N VAL A 175 32.19 10.77 10.18
CA VAL A 175 32.73 10.02 9.04
C VAL A 175 31.59 9.64 8.08
N PRO A 176 31.71 9.97 6.78
CA PRO A 176 30.67 9.67 5.80
C PRO A 176 30.51 8.15 5.58
N LEU A 177 29.25 7.72 5.53
CA LEU A 177 28.84 6.35 5.22
C LEU A 177 27.83 6.40 4.07
N ASN A 178 28.10 5.66 3.00
CA ASN A 178 27.25 5.66 1.81
C ASN A 178 26.83 4.25 1.43
N VAL A 179 25.58 4.10 0.99
CA VAL A 179 25.05 2.87 0.39
C VAL A 179 24.48 3.22 -0.98
N GLU A 180 24.83 2.43 -1.98
CA GLU A 180 24.23 2.50 -3.31
C GLU A 180 23.83 1.10 -3.75
N LEU A 181 22.58 0.97 -4.19
CA LEU A 181 21.96 -0.31 -4.50
C LEU A 181 21.18 -0.22 -5.81
N LYS A 182 21.30 -1.26 -6.63
CA LYS A 182 20.43 -1.50 -7.77
C LYS A 182 19.51 -2.68 -7.45
N LEU A 183 18.21 -2.47 -7.61
CA LEU A 183 17.18 -3.51 -7.51
C LEU A 183 16.60 -3.76 -8.90
N GLU A 184 16.51 -5.03 -9.30
CA GLU A 184 15.82 -5.45 -10.53
C GLU A 184 14.72 -6.45 -10.17
N VAL A 185 13.49 -6.17 -10.62
CA VAL A 185 12.32 -7.02 -10.38
C VAL A 185 11.43 -7.09 -11.61
N HIS A 186 10.55 -8.09 -11.66
CA HIS A 186 9.40 -8.10 -12.57
C HIS A 186 8.20 -7.51 -11.82
N ASP A 187 7.62 -6.40 -12.29
CA ASP A 187 6.67 -5.61 -11.50
C ASP A 187 5.35 -6.36 -11.27
N SER A 188 4.81 -7.00 -12.30
CA SER A 188 3.51 -7.69 -12.21
C SER A 188 3.56 -8.91 -11.29
N PRO A 189 4.49 -9.89 -11.47
CA PRO A 189 4.61 -11.03 -10.56
C PRO A 189 4.91 -10.64 -9.11
N ASN A 190 5.61 -9.53 -8.90
CA ASN A 190 6.01 -9.07 -7.58
C ASN A 190 4.80 -8.61 -6.72
N SER A 191 3.65 -8.31 -7.32
CA SER A 191 2.40 -8.05 -6.58
C SER A 191 1.45 -9.25 -6.53
N ALA A 192 1.61 -10.22 -7.43
CA ALA A 192 0.67 -11.34 -7.58
C ALA A 192 0.57 -12.19 -6.31
N GLY A 193 1.70 -12.50 -5.66
CA GLY A 193 1.69 -13.24 -4.39
C GLY A 193 0.95 -12.49 -3.27
N VAL A 194 1.17 -11.17 -3.17
CA VAL A 194 0.50 -10.31 -2.20
C VAL A 194 -1.00 -10.26 -2.46
N ALA A 195 -1.41 -10.18 -3.73
CA ALA A 195 -2.81 -10.17 -4.12
C ALA A 195 -3.53 -11.48 -3.80
N VAL A 196 -2.88 -12.63 -3.99
CA VAL A 196 -3.44 -13.94 -3.60
C VAL A 196 -3.74 -13.98 -2.10
N ASP A 197 -2.81 -13.51 -1.27
CA ASP A 197 -3.03 -13.49 0.18
C ASP A 197 -4.09 -12.46 0.59
N ALA A 198 -4.18 -11.31 -0.08
CA ALA A 198 -5.26 -10.34 0.13
C ALA A 198 -6.64 -10.91 -0.22
N ILE A 199 -6.76 -11.66 -1.33
CA ILE A 199 -8.00 -12.36 -1.72
C ILE A 199 -8.39 -13.39 -0.67
N ARG A 200 -7.43 -14.21 -0.20
CA ARG A 200 -7.66 -15.20 0.85
C ARG A 200 -8.12 -14.55 2.15
N CYS A 201 -7.51 -13.43 2.54
CA CYS A 201 -7.92 -12.69 3.73
C CYS A 201 -9.31 -12.08 3.60
N ALA A 202 -9.67 -11.56 2.42
CA ALA A 202 -11.03 -11.10 2.16
C ALA A 202 -12.04 -12.25 2.29
N LYS A 203 -11.72 -13.44 1.76
CA LYS A 203 -12.58 -14.63 1.90
C LYS A 203 -12.72 -15.09 3.35
N ILE A 204 -11.62 -15.10 4.11
CA ILE A 204 -11.65 -15.40 5.56
C ILE A 204 -12.56 -14.42 6.31
N ALA A 205 -12.49 -13.12 5.99
CA ALA A 205 -13.39 -12.12 6.58
C ALA A 205 -14.86 -12.43 6.23
N MET A 206 -15.16 -12.76 4.96
CA MET A 206 -16.51 -13.15 4.57
C MET A 206 -17.02 -14.38 5.33
N ASP A 207 -16.21 -15.43 5.44
CA ASP A 207 -16.57 -16.67 6.12
C ASP A 207 -16.83 -16.47 7.63
N ASN A 208 -16.22 -15.45 8.23
CA ASN A 208 -16.41 -15.08 9.62
C ASN A 208 -17.42 -13.93 9.82
N GLY A 209 -18.12 -13.49 8.77
CA GLY A 209 -19.09 -12.40 8.85
C GLY A 209 -18.48 -11.03 9.20
N ILE A 210 -17.18 -10.83 8.95
CA ILE A 210 -16.46 -9.58 9.17
C ILE A 210 -16.61 -8.70 7.92
N SER A 211 -17.08 -7.46 8.12
CA SER A 211 -17.34 -6.50 7.05
C SER A 211 -16.55 -5.20 7.23
N GLY A 212 -16.63 -4.31 6.25
CA GLY A 212 -15.87 -3.05 6.26
C GLY A 212 -14.42 -3.23 5.83
N ALA A 213 -13.58 -2.22 6.11
CA ALA A 213 -12.16 -2.30 5.79
C ALA A 213 -11.41 -3.20 6.77
N ILE A 214 -10.79 -4.27 6.26
CA ILE A 214 -10.09 -5.23 7.11
C ILE A 214 -8.69 -4.69 7.40
N GLN A 215 -8.51 -4.22 8.63
CA GLN A 215 -7.36 -3.41 9.05
C GLN A 215 -6.04 -4.16 8.94
N ALA A 216 -5.96 -5.38 9.46
CA ALA A 216 -4.73 -6.18 9.46
C ALA A 216 -4.23 -6.53 8.04
N PRO A 217 -5.03 -7.13 7.14
CA PRO A 217 -4.63 -7.35 5.75
C PRO A 217 -4.34 -6.05 5.00
N SER A 218 -5.12 -4.99 5.22
CA SER A 218 -4.88 -3.71 4.54
C SER A 218 -3.53 -3.12 4.94
N ALA A 219 -3.21 -3.07 6.23
CA ALA A 219 -1.93 -2.55 6.73
C ALA A 219 -0.73 -3.32 6.16
N TYR A 220 -0.84 -4.65 6.07
CA TYR A 220 0.27 -5.47 5.64
C TYR A 220 0.42 -5.51 4.12
N PHE A 221 -0.68 -5.61 3.36
CA PHE A 221 -0.65 -5.81 1.90
C PHE A 221 -0.79 -4.54 1.08
N MET A 222 -1.24 -3.42 1.66
CA MET A 222 -1.59 -2.21 0.91
C MET A 222 -0.70 -1.03 1.31
N LYS A 223 -0.43 -0.13 0.38
CA LYS A 223 0.41 1.06 0.60
C LYS A 223 -0.35 2.17 1.32
N SER A 224 -1.66 2.24 1.11
CA SER A 224 -2.56 3.25 1.67
C SER A 224 -3.67 2.61 2.51
N PRO A 225 -3.35 1.90 3.60
CA PRO A 225 -4.35 1.37 4.50
C PRO A 225 -5.12 2.47 5.23
N PRO A 226 -6.28 2.15 5.85
CA PRO A 226 -6.99 3.07 6.73
C PRO A 226 -6.12 3.59 7.89
N VAL A 227 -5.32 2.70 8.47
CA VAL A 227 -4.38 2.97 9.56
C VAL A 227 -3.01 2.43 9.18
N GLN A 228 -1.98 3.28 9.29
CA GLN A 228 -0.60 2.89 9.01
C GLN A 228 0.03 2.22 10.24
N TYR A 229 0.77 1.15 9.99
CA TYR A 229 1.55 0.40 10.98
C TYR A 229 2.96 0.19 10.46
N THR A 230 3.89 -0.13 11.35
CA THR A 230 5.18 -0.67 10.90
C THR A 230 4.97 -2.02 10.21
N ASP A 231 5.86 -2.40 9.28
CA ASP A 231 5.67 -3.64 8.52
C ASP A 231 5.72 -4.89 9.44
N ASP A 232 6.49 -4.85 10.55
CA ASP A 232 6.55 -5.94 11.53
C ASP A 232 5.26 -6.08 12.34
N GLU A 233 4.68 -4.96 12.81
CA GLU A 233 3.38 -4.98 13.49
C GLU A 233 2.28 -5.46 12.53
N ALA A 234 2.24 -4.92 11.31
CA ALA A 234 1.26 -5.31 10.30
C ALA A 234 1.37 -6.81 9.96
N ARG A 235 2.60 -7.36 9.92
CA ARG A 235 2.82 -8.80 9.74
C ARG A 235 2.21 -9.62 10.87
N GLN A 236 2.48 -9.24 12.12
CA GLN A 236 1.92 -9.96 13.27
C GLN A 236 0.39 -9.90 13.26
N MET A 237 -0.18 -8.74 12.94
CA MET A 237 -1.63 -8.57 12.85
C MET A 237 -2.26 -9.49 11.79
N VAL A 238 -1.65 -9.61 10.60
CA VAL A 238 -2.21 -10.48 9.54
C VAL A 238 -2.07 -11.97 9.86
N GLU A 239 -0.99 -12.38 10.54
CA GLU A 239 -0.81 -13.77 10.99
C GLU A 239 -1.87 -14.16 12.03
N LEU A 240 -2.13 -13.29 13.02
CA LEU A 240 -3.21 -13.48 14.00
C LEU A 240 -4.58 -13.54 13.33
N PHE A 241 -4.82 -12.71 12.31
CA PHE A 241 -6.05 -12.73 11.53
C PHE A 241 -6.21 -14.03 10.74
N ALA A 242 -5.18 -14.47 10.03
CA ALA A 242 -5.21 -15.71 9.27
C ALA A 242 -5.32 -16.96 10.15
N GLY A 243 -4.77 -16.92 11.38
CA GLY A 243 -4.85 -17.99 12.37
C GLY A 243 -6.20 -18.12 13.08
N GLY A 244 -7.14 -17.19 12.88
CA GLY A 244 -8.44 -17.19 13.55
C GLY A 244 -8.38 -16.76 15.02
N GLU A 245 -7.29 -16.10 15.44
CA GLU A 245 -7.08 -15.62 16.81
C GLU A 245 -7.63 -14.19 17.03
N MET A 246 -8.32 -13.62 16.03
CA MET A 246 -8.94 -12.29 16.08
C MET A 246 -10.32 -12.33 16.76
N ASN A 247 -10.53 -11.43 17.73
CA ASN A 247 -11.86 -11.15 18.30
C ASN A 247 -12.62 -10.16 17.38
N PRO A 248 -13.84 -10.49 16.89
CA PRO A 248 -14.64 -9.62 16.02
C PRO A 248 -14.92 -8.22 16.57
N GLU A 249 -14.89 -8.04 17.88
CA GLU A 249 -15.29 -6.77 18.52
C GLU A 249 -14.27 -5.64 18.38
N ASN A 250 -12.99 -5.91 18.04
CA ASN A 250 -11.93 -4.92 18.24
C ASN A 250 -11.01 -4.63 17.06
N ASN A 251 -11.12 -5.32 15.92
CA ASN A 251 -10.31 -5.08 14.69
C ASN A 251 -8.80 -4.84 14.91
N PHE A 252 -8.26 -5.25 16.07
CA PHE A 252 -7.01 -4.82 16.69
C PHE A 252 -6.59 -3.37 16.37
N THR A 253 -6.95 -2.43 17.24
CA THR A 253 -5.96 -1.40 17.61
C THR A 253 -4.91 -2.12 18.46
N PRO A 254 -3.63 -2.24 18.04
CA PRO A 254 -2.61 -2.80 18.91
C PRO A 254 -2.60 -2.08 20.25
N ARG A 255 -2.33 -2.80 21.34
CA ARG A 255 -1.84 -2.12 22.56
C ARG A 255 -0.66 -1.29 22.11
N LYS A 256 -0.77 0.04 22.22
CA LYS A 256 0.35 0.97 22.00
C LYS A 256 1.58 0.37 22.66
N PHE A 257 2.62 0.06 21.88
CA PHE A 257 3.93 -0.18 22.47
C PHE A 257 4.28 1.09 23.26
N SER A 258 4.55 0.92 24.55
CA SER A 258 5.00 1.98 25.43
C SER A 258 6.34 2.52 24.91
N GLY A 259 6.28 3.53 24.06
CA GLY A 259 7.46 4.08 23.37
C GLY A 259 7.16 5.21 22.38
N VAL A 260 5.94 5.30 21.85
CA VAL A 260 5.56 6.43 20.97
C VAL A 260 4.77 7.46 21.77
N ALA A 261 5.38 8.62 22.00
CA ALA A 261 4.73 9.76 22.64
C ALA A 261 3.56 10.27 21.79
N ASP A 262 2.45 10.62 22.45
CA ASP A 262 1.23 11.11 21.83
C ASP A 262 1.47 12.44 21.10
N ALA A 263 1.49 12.41 19.78
CA ALA A 263 1.32 13.60 18.94
C ALA A 263 -0.17 13.95 18.81
N GLN A 264 -0.89 14.05 19.94
CA GLN A 264 -2.26 14.57 20.00
C GLN A 264 -2.54 15.12 21.40
N GLN A 265 -1.82 16.17 21.80
CA GLN A 265 -2.22 17.04 22.91
C GLN A 265 -1.48 18.40 22.86
N VAL A 266 -1.60 19.15 21.76
CA VAL A 266 -1.34 20.60 21.77
C VAL A 266 -2.31 21.30 20.82
N ALA A 267 -3.57 21.40 21.25
CA ALA A 267 -4.55 22.33 20.71
C ALA A 267 -5.62 22.54 21.78
N GLY A 268 -5.27 23.30 22.81
CA GLY A 268 -6.09 23.55 23.98
C GLY A 268 -5.29 24.30 25.03
N ASP A 269 -4.87 25.52 24.66
CA ASP A 269 -4.78 26.75 25.49
C ASP A 269 -3.99 27.82 24.71
#